data_AF-A0A6L7GQV3-F1
#
_entry.id   AF-A0A6L7GQV3-F1
#
_cell.length_a   1.000
_cell.length_b   1.000
_cell.length_c   1.000
_cell.angle_alpha   90.00
_cell.angle_beta   90.00
_cell.angle_gamma   90.00
#
_symmetry.space_group_name_H-M   'P 1'
#
loop_
_entity.id
_entity.type
_entity.pdbx_description
1 polymer ?
#
loop_
_entity_poly.entity_id
_entity_poly.type
_entity_poly.pdbx_seq_one_letter_code
_entity_poly.pdbx_strand_id
1 'polypeptide(L)'
;MIRILVRTLTYLISAAIGLLVATWILNDMTVHFAGFLIALAIFAAAQLILSPFITKFVHRNAEAFMGGVGLVSTFVALLLATLLGSNGIEISGVETWIAATVIVWLVTAAATLVVPFLLVKAGITSARENRAESET
;
A
#
# COMPACT_ATOMS: atom_id res chain seq x y z
N MET A 1 9.77 -18.02 1.99
CA MET A 1 8.97 -17.67 0.78
C MET A 1 7.55 -17.23 1.15
N ILE A 2 6.78 -18.03 1.89
CA ILE A 2 5.42 -17.66 2.35
C ILE A 2 5.37 -16.30 3.07
N ARG A 3 6.34 -16.00 3.94
CA ARG A 3 6.43 -14.71 4.64
C ARG A 3 6.58 -13.50 3.71
N ILE A 4 7.26 -13.66 2.58
CA ILE A 4 7.42 -12.58 1.58
C ILE A 4 6.08 -12.39 0.87
N LEU A 5 5.44 -13.48 0.44
CA LEU A 5 4.15 -13.42 -0.25
C LEU A 5 3.07 -12.74 0.61
N VAL A 6 2.96 -13.13 1.88
CA VAL A 6 2.01 -12.50 2.83
C VAL A 6 2.31 -11.01 2.98
N ARG A 7 3.58 -10.64 3.12
CA ARG A 7 3.97 -9.22 3.28
C ARG A 7 3.69 -8.40 2.01
N THR A 8 3.94 -8.95 0.83
CA THR A 8 3.62 -8.31 -0.45
C THR A 8 2.11 -8.15 -0.62
N LEU A 9 1.34 -9.20 -0.31
CA LEU A 9 -0.11 -9.14 -0.41
C LEU A 9 -0.72 -8.13 0.57
N THR A 10 -0.25 -8.11 1.82
CA THR A 10 -0.64 -7.10 2.82
C THR A 10 -0.33 -5.69 2.33
N TYR A 11 0.85 -5.46 1.74
CA TYR A 11 1.23 -4.17 1.19
C TYR A 11 0.32 -3.75 0.03
N LEU A 12 0.04 -4.65 -0.92
CA LEU A 12 -0.83 -4.35 -2.06
C LEU A 12 -2.28 -4.06 -1.66
N ILE A 13 -2.82 -4.83 -0.71
CA ILE A 13 -4.14 -4.55 -0.13
C ILE A 13 -4.14 -3.19 0.58
N SER A 14 -3.08 -2.89 1.32
CA SER A 14 -2.92 -1.59 1.97
C SER A 14 -2.85 -0.43 0.97
N ALA A 15 -2.15 -0.62 -0.15
CA ALA A 15 -2.06 0.36 -1.23
C ALA A 15 -3.39 0.55 -1.96
N ALA A 16 -4.13 -0.53 -2.20
CA ALA A 16 -5.49 -0.49 -2.70
C ALA A 16 -6.39 0.35 -1.80
N ILE A 17 -6.35 0.11 -0.48
CA ILE A 17 -7.10 0.89 0.51
C ILE A 17 -6.68 2.36 0.46
N GLY A 18 -5.37 2.65 0.38
CA GLY A 18 -4.87 4.01 0.25
C GLY A 18 -5.42 4.76 -0.96
N LEU A 19 -5.47 4.11 -2.12
CA LEU A 19 -6.06 4.68 -3.34
C LEU A 19 -7.56 4.96 -3.19
N LEU A 20 -8.30 4.01 -2.61
CA LEU A 20 -9.74 4.16 -2.40
C LEU A 20 -10.04 5.30 -1.43
N VAL A 21 -9.30 5.38 -0.33
CA VAL A 21 -9.43 6.46 0.65
C VAL A 21 -9.10 7.81 0.02
N ALA A 22 -8.04 7.92 -0.79
CA ALA A 22 -7.73 9.16 -1.49
C ALA A 22 -8.85 9.59 -2.45
N THR A 23 -9.45 8.64 -3.17
CA THR A 23 -10.58 8.89 -4.07
C THR A 23 -11.82 9.41 -3.33
N TRP A 24 -12.05 8.95 -2.10
CA TRP A 24 -13.16 9.44 -1.28
C TRP A 24 -12.90 10.80 -0.63
N ILE A 25 -11.64 11.12 -0.34
CA ILE A 25 -11.26 12.38 0.31
C ILE A 25 -11.13 13.51 -0.72
N LEU A 26 -10.65 13.21 -1.92
CA LEU A 26 -10.30 14.20 -2.94
C LEU A 26 -11.36 14.24 -4.05
N ASN A 27 -12.15 15.31 -4.09
CA ASN A 27 -13.18 15.51 -5.11
C ASN A 27 -12.59 15.67 -6.53
N ASP A 28 -11.36 16.18 -6.64
CA ASP A 28 -10.65 16.41 -7.90
C ASP A 28 -9.82 15.20 -8.35
N MET A 29 -10.08 14.02 -7.77
CA MET A 29 -9.42 12.75 -8.11
C MET A 29 -10.48 11.70 -8.49
N THR A 30 -10.43 11.22 -9.74
CA THR A 30 -11.26 10.10 -10.20
C THR A 30 -10.37 8.91 -10.51
N VAL A 31 -10.74 7.72 -10.03
CA VAL A 31 -10.00 6.48 -10.28
C VAL A 31 -10.90 5.52 -11.04
N HIS A 32 -10.53 5.24 -12.29
CA HIS A 32 -11.15 4.16 -13.07
C HIS A 32 -10.47 2.83 -12.79
N PHE A 33 -11.16 1.74 -13.14
CA PHE A 33 -10.68 0.38 -12.84
C PHE A 33 -9.31 0.07 -13.44
N ALA A 34 -9.03 0.47 -14.69
CA ALA A 34 -7.73 0.22 -15.30
C ALA A 34 -6.62 1.05 -14.66
N GLY A 35 -6.87 2.32 -14.33
CA GLY A 35 -5.95 3.16 -13.55
C GLY A 35 -5.61 2.57 -12.18
N PHE A 36 -6.62 2.05 -11.48
CA PHE A 36 -6.43 1.34 -10.22
C PHE A 36 -5.50 0.13 -10.36
N LEU A 37 -5.74 -0.72 -11.36
CA LEU A 37 -4.91 -1.90 -11.59
C LEU A 37 -3.46 -1.54 -11.96
N ILE A 38 -3.25 -0.50 -12.76
CA ILE A 38 -1.90 -0.03 -13.09
C ILE A 38 -1.18 0.50 -11.84
N ALA A 39 -1.86 1.30 -11.03
CA ALA A 39 -1.27 1.78 -9.77
C ALA A 39 -0.85 0.61 -8.88
N LEU A 40 -1.69 -0.41 -8.73
CA LEU A 40 -1.34 -1.63 -7.99
C LEU A 40 -0.18 -2.42 -8.61
N ALA A 41 -0.14 -2.54 -9.94
CA ALA A 41 0.97 -3.21 -10.62
C ALA A 41 2.30 -2.49 -10.38
N ILE A 42 2.28 -1.15 -10.38
CA ILE A 42 3.48 -0.34 -10.09
C ILE A 42 3.88 -0.47 -8.63
N PHE A 43 2.93 -0.46 -7.69
CA PHE A 43 3.22 -0.75 -6.29
C PHE A 43 3.82 -2.15 -6.09
N ALA A 44 3.34 -3.14 -6.83
CA ALA A 44 3.90 -4.50 -6.79
C ALA A 44 5.35 -4.51 -7.31
N ALA A 45 5.60 -3.85 -8.43
CA ALA A 45 6.94 -3.73 -9.01
C ALA A 45 7.90 -2.99 -8.07
N ALA A 46 7.47 -1.86 -7.50
CA ALA A 46 8.23 -1.11 -6.50
C ALA A 46 8.54 -1.98 -5.28
N GLN A 47 7.56 -2.73 -4.76
CA GLN A 47 7.75 -3.63 -3.63
C GLN A 47 8.75 -4.74 -3.95
N LEU A 48 8.73 -5.28 -5.17
CA LEU A 48 9.65 -6.31 -5.61
C LEU A 48 11.10 -5.81 -5.69
N ILE A 49 11.30 -4.57 -6.13
CA ILE A 49 12.61 -3.91 -6.19
C ILE A 49 13.09 -3.53 -4.78
N LEU A 50 12.20 -3.00 -3.95
CA LEU A 50 12.53 -2.46 -2.63
C LEU A 50 12.78 -3.57 -1.59
N SER A 51 12.05 -4.69 -1.68
CA SER A 51 12.18 -5.83 -0.76
C SER A 51 13.62 -6.36 -0.61
N PRO A 52 14.37 -6.67 -1.69
CA PRO A 52 15.77 -7.11 -1.58
C PRO A 52 16.75 -5.98 -1.24
N PHE A 53 16.37 -4.72 -1.43
CA PHE A 53 17.22 -3.56 -1.15
C PHE A 53 17.20 -3.20 0.34
N ILE A 54 16.04 -3.26 0.99
CA ILE A 54 15.87 -3.02 2.45
C ILE A 54 16.73 -3.98 3.27
N THR A 55 16.90 -5.23 2.86
CA THR A 55 17.70 -6.21 3.61
C THR A 55 19.20 -6.03 3.44
N LYS A 56 19.65 -5.28 2.41
CA LYS A 56 21.08 -5.08 2.09
C LYS A 56 21.63 -3.72 2.53
N PHE A 57 20.78 -2.71 2.74
CA PHE A 57 21.23 -1.32 2.85
C PHE A 57 20.66 -0.62 4.10
N VAL A 58 21.10 -1.04 5.29
CA VAL A 58 20.71 -0.40 6.56
C VAL A 58 21.95 -0.11 7.41
N HIS A 59 22.63 0.99 7.11
CA HIS A 59 23.45 1.68 8.09
C HIS A 59 23.23 3.19 7.99
N ARG A 60 22.58 3.74 9.02
CA ARG A 60 22.60 5.15 9.49
C ARG A 60 21.50 6.14 9.06
N ASN A 61 20.74 5.96 7.96
CA ASN A 61 19.62 6.87 7.57
C ASN A 61 18.35 6.16 7.05
N ALA A 62 18.09 4.93 7.50
CA ALA A 62 17.11 4.05 6.86
C ALA A 62 15.65 4.56 6.95
N GLU A 63 15.25 5.25 8.01
CA GLU A 63 13.84 5.63 8.22
C GLU A 63 13.37 6.72 7.24
N ALA A 64 14.12 7.82 7.12
CA ALA A 64 13.80 8.89 6.16
C ALA A 64 13.93 8.41 4.72
N PHE A 65 14.92 7.55 4.42
CA PHE A 65 15.07 6.94 3.10
C PHE A 65 13.89 6.03 2.75
N MET A 66 13.43 5.20 3.68
CA MET A 66 12.25 4.34 3.49
C MET A 66 10.97 5.16 3.28
N GLY A 67 10.78 6.26 4.02
CA GLY A 67 9.64 7.16 3.84
C GLY A 67 9.66 7.88 2.49
N GLY A 68 10.81 8.47 2.12
CA GLY A 68 10.98 9.20 0.87
C GLY A 68 10.84 8.33 -0.38
N VAL A 69 11.43 7.13 -0.38
CA VAL A 69 11.28 6.17 -1.49
C VAL A 69 9.82 5.74 -1.63
N GLY A 70 9.10 5.56 -0.51
CA GLY A 70 7.66 5.29 -0.53
C GLY A 70 6.86 6.41 -1.20
N LEU A 71 7.07 7.66 -0.79
CA LEU A 71 6.39 8.82 -1.37
C LEU A 71 6.66 8.98 -2.87
N VAL A 72 7.92 8.85 -3.29
CA VAL A 72 8.29 8.91 -4.73
C VAL A 72 7.63 7.77 -5.49
N SER A 73 7.62 6.56 -4.94
CA SER A 73 6.97 5.41 -5.58
C SER A 73 5.46 5.62 -5.72
N THR A 74 4.82 6.20 -4.72
CA THR A 74 3.40 6.58 -4.77
C THR A 74 3.14 7.62 -5.85
N PHE A 75 3.95 8.67 -5.90
CA PHE A 75 3.81 9.70 -6.93
C PHE A 75 3.96 9.12 -8.34
N VAL A 76 4.99 8.29 -8.57
CA VAL A 76 5.21 7.61 -9.86
C VAL A 76 4.05 6.67 -10.20
N ALA A 77 3.52 5.93 -9.23
CA ALA A 77 2.36 5.06 -9.44
C ALA A 77 1.13 5.84 -9.90
N LEU A 78 0.82 6.95 -9.22
CA LEU A 78 -0.26 7.85 -9.61
C LEU A 78 0.00 8.44 -11.01
N LEU A 79 1.20 8.96 -11.24
CA LEU A 79 1.58 9.56 -12.53
C LEU A 79 1.38 8.61 -13.70
N LEU A 80 1.93 7.40 -13.61
CA LEU A 80 1.80 6.41 -14.68
C LEU A 80 0.35 5.95 -14.86
N ALA A 81 -0.45 5.90 -13.80
CA ALA A 81 -1.86 5.57 -13.90
C ALA A 81 -2.68 6.67 -14.61
N THR A 82 -2.25 7.93 -14.57
CA THR A 82 -2.87 9.01 -15.37
C THR A 82 -2.57 8.94 -16.86
N LEU A 83 -1.47 8.28 -17.26
CA LEU A 83 -1.08 8.17 -18.67
C LEU A 83 -2.07 7.33 -19.51
N LEU A 84 -2.98 6.59 -18.87
CA LEU A 84 -4.08 5.90 -19.54
C LEU A 84 -5.22 6.83 -20.02
N GLY A 85 -5.14 8.13 -19.74
CA GLY A 85 -6.19 9.08 -20.08
C GLY A 85 -7.51 8.75 -19.39
N SER A 86 -8.62 8.75 -20.13
CA SER A 86 -9.97 8.60 -19.60
C SER A 86 -10.30 7.23 -18.99
N ASN A 87 -9.41 6.24 -19.12
CA ASN A 87 -9.55 4.93 -18.47
C ASN A 87 -8.64 4.79 -17.24
N GLY A 88 -7.88 5.84 -16.91
CA GLY A 88 -6.82 5.85 -15.93
C GLY A 88 -7.22 6.40 -14.56
N ILE A 89 -6.29 7.13 -13.96
CA ILE A 89 -6.58 8.05 -12.86
C ILE A 89 -6.63 9.46 -13.46
N GLU A 90 -7.59 10.26 -13.02
CA GLU A 90 -7.69 11.67 -13.38
C GLU A 90 -7.44 12.48 -12.11
N ILE A 91 -6.46 13.38 -12.14
CA ILE A 91 -6.10 14.24 -11.00
C ILE A 91 -5.99 15.67 -11.51
N SER A 92 -6.82 16.56 -10.97
CA SER A 92 -6.82 17.98 -11.32
C SER A 92 -6.23 18.84 -10.19
N GLY A 93 -5.26 19.70 -10.54
CA GLY A 93 -4.64 20.65 -9.62
C GLY A 93 -3.43 20.09 -8.85
N VAL A 94 -2.42 20.95 -8.63
CA VAL A 94 -1.16 20.58 -7.96
C VAL A 94 -1.38 20.18 -6.50
N GLU A 95 -2.34 20.84 -5.82
CA GLU A 95 -2.69 20.51 -4.44
C GLU A 95 -3.22 19.09 -4.31
N THR A 96 -4.11 18.67 -5.23
CA THR A 96 -4.65 17.30 -5.31
C THR A 96 -3.56 16.28 -5.59
N TRP A 97 -2.56 16.61 -6.42
CA TRP A 97 -1.40 15.73 -6.65
C TRP A 97 -0.60 15.47 -5.37
N ILE A 98 -0.30 16.54 -4.63
CA ILE A 98 0.44 16.43 -3.37
C ILE A 98 -0.40 15.69 -2.32
N ALA A 99 -1.67 16.06 -2.17
CA ALA A 99 -2.59 15.45 -1.22
C ALA A 99 -2.81 13.96 -1.54
N ALA A 100 -3.07 13.60 -2.79
CA ALA A 100 -3.25 12.21 -3.21
C ALA A 100 -2.00 11.38 -2.89
N THR A 101 -0.82 11.91 -3.23
CA THR A 101 0.44 11.22 -2.94
C THR A 101 0.61 10.98 -1.45
N VAL A 102 0.40 12.01 -0.62
CA VAL A 102 0.58 11.91 0.84
C VAL A 102 -0.49 11.01 1.47
N ILE A 103 -1.76 11.14 1.08
CA ILE A 103 -2.87 10.35 1.60
C ILE A 103 -2.68 8.88 1.26
N VAL A 104 -2.45 8.55 -0.02
CA VAL A 104 -2.23 7.16 -0.45
C VAL A 104 -1.05 6.58 0.30
N TRP A 105 0.06 7.30 0.39
CA TRP A 105 1.26 6.83 1.11
C TRP A 105 1.00 6.61 2.61
N LEU A 106 0.39 7.57 3.31
CA LEU A 106 0.11 7.48 4.75
C LEU A 106 -0.86 6.35 5.07
N VAL A 107 -1.95 6.24 4.32
CA VAL A 107 -2.95 5.18 4.51
C VAL A 107 -2.34 3.82 4.23
N THR A 108 -1.53 3.69 3.17
CA THR A 108 -0.81 2.45 2.85
C THR A 108 0.15 2.06 3.98
N ALA A 109 0.93 3.01 4.48
CA ALA A 109 1.87 2.78 5.57
C ALA A 109 1.13 2.36 6.86
N ALA A 110 0.08 3.09 7.24
CA ALA A 110 -0.73 2.79 8.41
C ALA A 110 -1.40 1.41 8.30
N ALA A 111 -2.04 1.10 7.18
CA ALA A 111 -2.66 -0.21 6.93
C ALA A 111 -1.61 -1.33 6.95
N THR A 112 -0.43 -1.12 6.36
CA THR A 112 0.65 -2.12 6.37
C THR A 112 1.16 -2.42 7.79
N LEU A 113 1.13 -1.44 8.70
CA LEU A 113 1.49 -1.64 10.11
C LEU A 113 0.36 -2.32 10.91
N VAL A 114 -0.89 -1.96 10.66
CA VAL A 114 -2.05 -2.43 11.43
C VAL A 114 -2.49 -3.84 11.02
N VAL A 115 -2.49 -4.16 9.72
CA VAL A 115 -2.98 -5.45 9.20
C VAL A 115 -2.28 -6.66 9.82
N PRO A 116 -0.93 -6.74 9.91
CA PRO A 116 -0.26 -7.86 10.53
C PRO A 116 -0.64 -8.06 12.00
N PHE A 117 -0.83 -6.97 12.74
CA PHE A 117 -1.24 -7.03 14.15
C PHE A 117 -2.64 -7.63 14.29
N LEU A 118 -3.59 -7.20 13.44
CA LEU A 118 -4.96 -7.74 13.43
C LEU A 118 -5.00 -9.22 13.03
N LEU A 119 -4.22 -9.61 12.01
CA LEU A 119 -4.15 -11.02 11.57
C LEU A 119 -3.56 -11.92 12.66
N VAL A 120 -2.51 -11.49 13.35
CA VAL A 120 -1.93 -12.24 14.47
C VAL A 120 -2.94 -12.37 15.62
N LYS A 121 -3.61 -11.27 15.99
CA LYS A 121 -4.63 -11.29 17.05
C LYS A 121 -5.77 -12.24 16.71
N ALA A 122 -6.28 -12.20 15.48
CA ALA A 122 -7.36 -13.09 15.02
C ALA A 122 -6.94 -14.57 15.06
N GLY A 123 -5.73 -14.89 14.57
CA GLY A 123 -5.22 -16.26 14.60
C GLY A 123 -5.05 -16.81 16.02
N ILE A 124 -4.61 -15.99 16.97
CA ILE A 124 -4.50 -16.40 18.38
C ILE A 124 -5.87 -16.67 18.99
N THR A 125 -6.88 -15.84 18.70
CA THR A 125 -8.25 -16.04 19.18
C THR A 125 -8.81 -17.38 18.67
N SER A 126 -8.71 -17.65 17.37
CA SER A 126 -9.19 -18.91 16.79
C SER A 126 -8.45 -20.14 17.33
N ALA A 127 -7.14 -20.05 17.55
CA ALA A 127 -6.38 -21.15 18.14
C ALA A 127 -6.77 -21.44 19.59
N ARG A 128 -7.17 -20.42 20.36
CA ARG A 128 -7.68 -20.57 21.72
C ARG A 128 -9.07 -21.22 21.75
N GLU A 129 -9.97 -20.80 20.86
CA GLU A 129 -11.33 -21.32 20.72
C GLU A 129 -11.32 -22.82 20.36
N ASN A 130 -10.57 -23.21 19.33
CA ASN A 130 -10.46 -24.61 18.90
C ASN A 130 -9.89 -25.53 20.00
N ARG A 131 -9.01 -25.01 20.86
CA ARG A 131 -8.46 -25.79 21.97
C ARG A 131 -9.49 -26.02 23.08
N ALA A 132 -10.30 -25.01 23.38
CA ALA A 132 -11.37 -25.13 24.38
C ALA A 132 -12.44 -26.15 23.95
N GLU A 133 -12.78 -26.22 22.66
CA GLU A 133 -13.70 -27.22 22.11
C GLU A 133 -13.14 -28.65 22.13
N SER A 134 -11.81 -28.82 22.03
CA SER A 134 -11.19 -30.15 22.07
C SER A 134 -11.05 -30.75 23.47
N GLU A 135 -11.22 -29.94 24.52
CA GLU A 135 -11.12 -30.33 25.93
C GLU A 135 -12.50 -30.63 26.56
N THR A 136 -13.60 -30.46 25.81
CA THR A 136 -15.00 -30.77 26.20
C THR A 136 -15.56 -31.98 25.46
#